data_AF-A0A9D2L8X1-F1
#
_entry.id   AF-A0A9D2L8X1-F1
#
_cell.length_a   1.000
_cell.length_b   1.000
_cell.length_c   1.000
_cell.angle_alpha   90.00
_cell.angle_beta   90.00
_cell.angle_gamma   90.00
#
_symmetry.space_group_name_H-M   'P 1'
#
loop_
_entity.id
_entity.type
_entity.pdbx_description
1 polymer ?
#
loop_
_entity_poly.entity_id
_entity_poly.type
_entity_poly.pdbx_seq_one_letter_code
_entity_poly.pdbx_strand_id
1 'polypeptide(L)' 'MGRSRAKKPTRAQKALISAAGLVVRSWLVISDTPEELRLVSRRSGATRVIKKEPAGIGKRNGR' A
#
# COMPACT_ATOMS: atom_id res chain seq x y z
N MET A 1 0.30 -24.21 5.22
CA MET A 1 0.62 -22.96 4.49
C MET A 1 -0.42 -21.90 4.87
N GLY A 2 -0.16 -21.15 5.94
CA GLY A 2 -1.12 -20.19 6.50
C GLY A 2 -1.43 -19.08 5.50
N ARG A 3 -2.68 -19.01 5.04
CA ARG A 3 -3.16 -17.97 4.13
C ARG A 3 -2.88 -16.59 4.75
N SER A 4 -1.85 -15.89 4.29
CA SER A 4 -1.77 -14.44 4.49
C SER A 4 -3.05 -13.85 3.91
N ARG A 5 -3.98 -13.46 4.79
CA ARG A 5 -5.33 -13.00 4.41
C ARG A 5 -5.20 -11.66 3.69
N ALA A 6 -4.89 -11.68 2.40
CA ALA A 6 -4.88 -10.49 1.59
C ALA A 6 -6.29 -9.87 1.58
N LYS A 7 -6.42 -8.62 2.02
CA LYS A 7 -7.71 -7.94 2.21
C LYS A 7 -7.98 -6.96 1.07
N LYS A 8 -9.27 -6.66 0.85
CA LYS A 8 -9.67 -5.58 -0.06
C LYS A 8 -9.13 -4.23 0.49
N PRO A 9 -8.57 -3.36 -0.35
CA PRO A 9 -8.05 -2.06 0.10
C PRO A 9 -9.14 -1.16 0.69
N THR A 10 -8.85 -0.49 1.80
CA THR A 10 -9.64 0.60 2.41
C THR A 10 -9.53 1.87 1.59
N ARG A 11 -10.38 2.88 1.83
CA ARG A 11 -10.36 4.15 1.08
C ARG A 11 -8.98 4.83 1.08
N ALA A 12 -8.30 4.88 2.22
CA ALA A 12 -6.97 5.46 2.34
C ALA A 12 -5.92 4.66 1.53
N GLN A 13 -5.96 3.33 1.60
CA GLN A 13 -5.06 2.46 0.83
C GLN A 13 -5.32 2.61 -0.68
N LYS A 14 -6.57 2.78 -1.12
CA LYS A 14 -6.89 3.03 -2.54
C LYS A 14 -6.22 4.31 -3.04
N ALA A 15 -6.19 5.37 -2.23
CA ALA A 15 -5.51 6.61 -2.58
C ALA A 15 -4.00 6.39 -2.78
N LEU A 16 -3.35 5.65 -1.87
CA LEU A 16 -1.92 5.31 -1.99
C LEU A 16 -1.63 4.44 -3.22
N ILE A 17 -2.46 3.43 -3.48
CA ILE A 17 -2.34 2.56 -4.65
C ILE A 17 -2.48 3.39 -5.93
N SER A 18 -3.49 4.26 -6.00
CA SER A 18 -3.71 5.14 -7.16
C SER A 18 -2.55 6.14 -7.36
N ALA A 19 -2.04 6.72 -6.27
CA ALA A 19 -0.88 7.62 -6.31
C ALA A 19 0.39 6.92 -6.80
N ALA A 20 0.53 5.62 -6.53
CA ALA A 20 1.62 4.77 -7.04
C ALA A 20 1.40 4.29 -8.49
N GLY A 21 0.42 4.85 -9.22
CA GLY A 21 0.12 4.50 -10.62
C GLY A 21 -0.47 3.11 -10.81
N LEU A 22 -1.09 2.54 -9.77
CA LEU A 22 -1.65 1.19 -9.81
C LEU A 22 -3.17 1.17 -9.99
N VAL A 23 -3.65 0.19 -10.76
CA VAL A 23 -5.08 -0.10 -10.90
C VAL A 23 -5.60 -0.79 -9.64
N VAL A 24 -6.24 -0.03 -8.74
CA VAL A 24 -6.75 -0.47 -7.43
C VAL A 24 -7.45 -1.82 -7.45
N ARG A 25 -8.30 -2.09 -8.45
CA ARG A 25 -9.07 -3.34 -8.56
C ARG A 25 -8.21 -4.59 -8.71
N SER A 26 -6.97 -4.45 -9.18
CA SER A 26 -6.04 -5.55 -9.42
C SER A 26 -5.19 -5.90 -8.20
N TRP A 27 -5.27 -5.14 -7.10
CA TRP A 27 -4.39 -5.32 -5.94
C TRP A 27 -5.17 -5.62 -4.65
N LEU A 28 -4.59 -6.47 -3.82
CA LEU A 28 -5.02 -6.75 -2.45
C LEU A 28 -3.92 -6.34 -1.47
N VAL A 29 -4.31 -5.99 -0.25
CA VAL A 29 -3.38 -5.58 0.80
C VAL A 29 -2.99 -6.80 1.63
N ILE A 30 -1.69 -7.10 1.70
CA ILE A 30 -1.13 -8.14 2.56
C ILE A 30 -0.85 -7.58 3.95
N SER A 31 -0.22 -6.41 4.02
CA SER A 31 0.16 -5.74 5.26
C SER A 31 0.07 -4.24 5.08
N ASP A 32 -0.32 -3.56 6.15
CA ASP A 32 -0.44 -2.11 6.21
C ASP A 32 0.24 -1.62 7.49
N THR A 33 1.46 -1.13 7.36
CA THR A 33 2.23 -0.55 8.47
C THR A 33 2.31 0.98 8.30
N PRO A 34 2.73 1.73 9.34
CA PRO A 34 2.97 3.16 9.20
C PRO A 34 4.03 3.51 8.14
N GLU A 35 4.98 2.62 7.90
CA GLU A 35 6.13 2.83 7.00
C GLU A 35 5.88 2.32 5.59
N GLU A 36 5.04 1.30 5.42
CA GLU A 36 4.83 0.68 4.11
C GLU A 36 3.47 0.01 3.95
N LEU A 37 3.01 -0.02 2.70
CA LEU A 37 1.85 -0.77 2.26
C LEU A 37 2.29 -1.91 1.34
N ARG A 38 2.12 -3.15 1.80
CA ARG A 38 2.44 -4.36 1.03
C ARG A 38 1.20 -4.87 0.30
N LEU A 39 1.35 -5.08 -1.00
CA LEU A 39 0.28 -5.45 -1.92
C LEU A 39 0.61 -6.75 -2.65
N VAL A 40 -0.43 -7.48 -3.05
CA VAL A 40 -0.34 -8.60 -3.99
C VAL A 40 -1.30 -8.42 -5.15
N SER A 41 -0.81 -8.71 -6.36
CA SER A 41 -1.60 -8.73 -7.58
C SER A 41 -2.57 -9.91 -7.55
N ARG A 42 -3.85 -9.64 -7.84
CA ARG A 42 -4.90 -10.66 -7.93
C ARG A 42 -4.67 -11.64 -9.08
N ARG A 43 -4.00 -11.20 -10.16
CA ARG A 43 -3.86 -11.97 -11.40
C ARG A 43 -2.56 -12.78 -11.44
N SER A 44 -1.45 -12.15 -11.06
CA SER A 44 -0.11 -12.74 -11.18
C SER A 44 0.47 -13.21 -9.85
N GLY A 45 -0.14 -12.86 -8.71
CA GLY A 45 0.46 -13.10 -7.40
C GLY A 45 1.70 -12.24 -7.12
N ALA A 46 2.07 -11.32 -8.01
CA ALA A 46 3.21 -10.44 -7.83
C ALA A 46 3.03 -9.52 -6.61
N THR A 47 4.07 -9.40 -5.80
CA THR A 47 4.08 -8.53 -4.62
C THR A 47 4.62 -7.15 -4.98
N ARG A 48 4.08 -6.12 -4.35
CA ARG A 48 4.56 -4.73 -4.50
C ARG A 48 4.52 -4.01 -3.16
N VAL A 49 5.51 -3.17 -2.92
CA VAL A 49 5.64 -2.41 -1.68
C VAL A 49 5.58 -0.93 -2.02
N ILE A 50 4.68 -0.20 -1.37
CA ILE A 50 4.61 1.26 -1.44
C ILE A 50 5.16 1.78 -0.11
N LYS A 51 6.32 2.44 -0.14
CA LYS A 51 6.86 3.13 1.02
C LYS A 51 5.99 4.34 1.34
N LYS A 52 5.62 4.50 2.60
CA LYS A 52 4.96 5.67 3.13
C LYS A 52 6.02 6.51 3.83
N GLU A 53 5.92 7.82 3.67
CA GLU A 53 6.66 8.70 4.57
C GLU A 53 6.12 8.48 5.99
N PRO A 54 6.98 8.13 6.98
CA PRO A 54 6.53 7.99 8.35
C PRO A 54 5.95 9.33 8.79
N ALA A 55 4.77 9.30 9.43
CA ALA A 55 4.01 10.48 9.86
C ALA A 55 4.75 11.42 10.85
N GLY A 56 6.04 11.22 11.09
CA GLY A 56 6.91 12.04 11.94
C GLY A 56 8.07 12.76 11.22
N ILE A 57 8.31 12.52 9.92
CA ILE A 57 9.30 13.32 9.17
C ILE A 57 8.56 14.50 8.55
N GLY A 58 8.35 15.51 9.39
CA GLY A 58 7.77 16.78 8.97
C GLY A 58 8.57 17.36 7.81
N LYS A 59 7.87 17.71 6.71
CA LYS A 59 8.34 18.77 5.84
C LYS A 59 8.36 20.07 6.64
N ARG A 60 9.42 20.29 7.41
CA ARG A 60 9.85 21.63 7.83
C ARG A 60 10.50 22.30 6.61
N ASN A 61 9.69 22.75 5.65
CA ASN A 61 10.06 23.92 4.86
C ASN A 61 9.28 25.06 5.52
N GLY A 62 9.87 25.99 6.28
CA GLY A 62 11.18 26.60 6.08
C GLY A 62 10.99 27.90 5.29
N ARG A 63 10.48 28.91 6.02
CA ARG A 63 10.49 30.37 5.81
C ARG A 63 10.12 30.94 4.44
#